data_AF-A0A967WUD7-F1
#
_entry.id   AF-A0A967WUD7-F1
#
_cell.length_a   1.000
_cell.length_b   1.000
_cell.length_c   1.000
_cell.angle_alpha   90.00
_cell.angle_beta   90.00
_cell.angle_gamma   90.00
#
_symmetry.space_group_name_H-M   'P 1'
#
loop_
_entity.id
_entity.type
_entity.pdbx_description
1 polymer ?
#
loop_
_entity_poly.entity_id
_entity_poly.type
_entity_poly.pdbx_seq_one_letter_code
_entity_poly.pdbx_strand_id
1 'polypeptide(L)'
;QQLAQDVRYLQWKEAEAATESLLKSRESAVERYRYYRRLLGAGHEYVKEIAEFSLGRQELTEENFDEVYAELVGQYAQESARMEYPSLTVIDEGRLYLNPNEYAELGDLLPLARDYQSLAFALREIAPSMALIPDFPINLHYLGLGGMIVFGGTALTSNMQTAADIFDHLASRAAQDASIAAKTASYERRADEWMFQSNLAARELVQIGRQIISSLIREQITRLEYENLKAQIEQAEELKQFLEAKLTGEAFYNWMQGELSKLYYEYYKFAFDIARRAEQTMKHELMRPELDELAFIKFNYWDGGRKGLLSGEALHLDLKRMEMAYHDHNKREYELTKHVSLRQLNPSALLGLKATGACEVTLPEWLFDLDGPGHYMRRIKNVSVSIPSVTGPYTSVNCTLSLLRSTIRKSALLADGKYGRQGREDGRFVDYYGTIESVVTSSGNNDSGMF
;
A
#
# COMPACT_ATOMS: atom_id res chain seq x y z
N GLN A 1 1.60 -0.38 9.80
CA GLN A 1 0.90 0.82 10.32
C GLN A 1 1.58 1.34 11.58
N GLN A 2 1.78 0.51 12.63
CA GLN A 2 2.51 0.90 13.84
C GLN A 2 3.92 1.49 13.58
N LEU A 3 4.74 0.84 12.75
CA LEU A 3 6.07 1.38 12.38
C LEU A 3 6.01 2.78 11.74
N ALA A 4 4.99 3.05 10.91
CA ALA A 4 4.83 4.36 10.28
C ALA A 4 4.39 5.41 11.31
N GLN A 5 3.52 5.03 12.25
CA GLN A 5 3.09 5.88 13.36
C GLN A 5 4.27 6.25 14.26
N ASP A 6 5.11 5.28 14.61
CA ASP A 6 6.31 5.50 15.43
C ASP A 6 7.29 6.44 14.73
N VAL A 7 7.52 6.27 13.42
CA VAL A 7 8.39 7.16 12.64
C VAL A 7 7.85 8.60 12.63
N ARG A 8 6.54 8.80 12.40
CA ARG A 8 5.94 10.14 12.43
C ARG A 8 6.00 10.78 13.82
N TYR A 9 5.79 9.99 14.87
CA TYR A 9 5.96 10.44 16.25
C TYR A 9 7.40 10.87 16.53
N LEU A 10 8.39 10.07 16.11
CA LEU A 10 9.81 10.40 16.27
C LEU A 10 10.20 11.67 15.49
N GLN A 11 9.67 11.86 14.27
CA GLN A 11 9.88 13.09 13.50
C GLN A 11 9.34 14.34 14.20
N TRP A 12 8.17 14.24 14.82
CA TRP A 12 7.62 15.33 15.63
C TRP A 12 8.50 15.64 16.85
N LYS A 13 8.96 14.60 17.57
CA LYS A 13 9.88 14.77 18.72
C LYS A 13 11.26 15.29 18.34
N GLU A 14 11.76 14.91 17.17
CA GLU A 14 12.99 15.50 16.61
C GLU A 14 12.80 17.00 16.32
N ALA A 15 11.65 17.40 15.76
CA ALA A 15 11.35 18.81 15.49
C ALA A 15 11.26 19.64 16.80
N GLU A 16 10.65 19.10 17.86
CA GLU A 16 10.65 19.71 19.20
C GLU A 16 12.09 19.85 19.76
N ALA A 17 12.93 18.82 19.64
CA ALA A 17 14.31 18.90 20.10
C ALA A 17 15.13 19.94 19.30
N ALA A 18 14.84 20.10 18.01
CA ALA A 18 15.47 21.10 17.16
C ALA A 18 15.09 22.54 17.56
N THR A 19 13.82 22.79 17.91
CA THR A 19 13.39 24.11 18.41
C THR A 19 14.11 24.45 19.73
N GLU A 20 14.22 23.50 20.66
CA GLU A 20 14.95 23.67 21.92
C GLU A 20 16.45 23.94 21.71
N SER A 21 17.08 23.30 20.72
CA SER A 21 18.49 23.55 20.36
C SER A 21 18.71 24.99 19.90
N LEU A 22 17.80 25.52 19.06
CA LEU A 22 17.88 26.90 18.58
C LEU A 22 17.74 27.93 19.70
N LEU A 23 16.97 27.63 20.75
CA LEU A 23 16.90 28.49 21.94
C LEU A 23 18.25 28.60 22.64
N LYS A 24 18.96 27.46 22.83
CA LYS A 24 20.31 27.46 23.42
C LYS A 24 21.31 28.22 22.56
N SER A 25 21.22 28.09 21.23
CA SER A 25 22.05 28.89 20.31
C SER A 25 21.74 30.39 20.44
N ARG A 26 20.47 30.76 20.60
CA ARG A 26 20.04 32.14 20.84
C ARG A 26 20.61 32.67 22.15
N GLU A 27 20.56 31.90 23.24
CA GLU A 27 21.13 32.29 24.54
C GLU A 27 22.61 32.70 24.43
N SER A 28 23.41 31.92 23.70
CA SER A 28 24.82 32.24 23.45
C SER A 28 25.00 33.53 22.62
N ALA A 29 24.15 33.77 21.62
CA ALA A 29 24.16 35.01 20.84
C ALA A 29 23.74 36.22 21.70
N VAL A 30 22.77 36.02 22.62
CA VAL A 30 22.37 37.04 23.58
C VAL A 30 23.56 37.39 24.46
N GLU A 31 24.22 36.42 25.08
CA GLU A 31 25.40 36.64 25.93
C GLU A 31 26.50 37.45 25.23
N ARG A 32 26.82 37.10 23.97
CA ARG A 32 27.77 37.86 23.14
C ARG A 32 27.31 39.30 22.94
N TYR A 33 26.04 39.51 22.60
CA TYR A 33 25.47 40.85 22.46
C TYR A 33 25.55 41.66 23.77
N ARG A 34 25.22 41.04 24.92
CA ARG A 34 25.34 41.67 26.26
C ARG A 34 26.77 42.09 26.55
N TYR A 35 27.72 41.21 26.25
CA TYR A 35 29.14 41.42 26.53
C TYR A 35 29.70 42.63 25.79
N TYR A 36 29.51 42.70 24.46
CA TYR A 36 30.01 43.85 23.67
C TYR A 36 29.28 45.15 23.98
N ARG A 37 27.97 45.10 24.29
CA ARG A 37 27.23 46.28 24.75
C ARG A 37 27.74 46.82 26.08
N ARG A 38 28.12 45.93 27.01
CA ARG A 38 28.75 46.31 28.28
C ARG A 38 30.10 46.99 28.06
N LEU A 39 30.94 46.48 27.16
CA LEU A 39 32.25 47.07 26.84
C LEU A 39 32.13 48.49 26.26
N LEU A 40 31.05 48.77 25.54
CA LEU A 40 30.74 50.08 24.95
C LEU A 40 30.01 51.03 25.92
N GLY A 41 29.88 50.67 27.21
CA GLY A 41 29.33 51.54 28.24
C GLY A 41 27.80 51.64 28.27
N ALA A 42 27.08 50.78 27.54
CA ALA A 42 25.62 50.73 27.62
C ALA A 42 25.14 50.11 28.95
N GLY A 43 24.12 50.71 29.57
CA GLY A 43 23.53 50.24 30.83
C GLY A 43 22.85 48.87 30.71
N HIS A 44 22.80 48.11 31.81
CA HIS A 44 22.25 46.74 31.85
C HIS A 44 20.73 46.65 31.65
N GLU A 45 20.01 47.77 31.59
CA GLU A 45 18.55 47.81 31.47
C GLU A 45 18.05 47.41 30.08
N TYR A 46 18.74 47.78 29.00
CA TYR A 46 18.37 47.47 27.60
C TYR A 46 18.43 45.97 27.23
N VAL A 47 18.89 45.14 28.15
CA VAL A 47 19.36 43.78 27.88
C VAL A 47 18.51 42.72 28.56
N LYS A 48 17.64 43.10 29.52
CA LYS A 48 16.74 42.17 30.23
C LYS A 48 15.62 41.66 29.34
N GLU A 49 14.97 42.54 28.57
CA GLU A 49 13.82 42.20 27.70
C GLU A 49 14.16 41.19 26.59
N ILE A 50 15.42 41.12 26.17
CA ILE A 50 15.87 40.24 25.07
C ILE A 50 16.05 38.78 25.54
N ALA A 51 16.24 38.54 26.84
CA ALA A 51 16.62 37.22 27.37
C ALA A 51 15.51 36.40 28.01
N GLU A 52 14.42 37.03 28.47
CA GLU A 52 13.27 36.28 28.95
C GLU A 52 12.38 35.91 27.76
N PHE A 53 12.41 34.63 27.38
CA PHE A 53 11.64 34.09 26.27
C PHE A 53 10.92 32.81 26.71
N SER A 54 9.65 32.67 26.34
CA SER A 54 8.89 31.43 26.49
C SER A 54 8.39 30.99 25.12
N LEU A 55 8.44 29.68 24.85
CA LEU A 55 7.92 29.12 23.60
C LEU A 55 6.40 29.18 23.60
N GLY A 56 5.85 30.08 22.80
CA GLY A 56 4.43 30.08 22.45
C GLY A 56 4.15 29.01 21.39
N ARG A 57 3.73 27.81 21.80
CA ARG A 57 3.27 26.76 20.88
C ARG A 57 1.79 26.97 20.55
N GLN A 58 1.50 27.95 19.71
CA GLN A 58 0.14 28.18 19.20
C GLN A 58 -0.13 27.24 18.00
N GLU A 59 -1.38 26.78 17.87
CA GLU A 59 -1.80 25.97 16.72
C GLU A 59 -1.98 26.85 15.48
N LEU A 60 -1.37 26.45 14.36
CA LEU A 60 -1.42 27.16 13.08
C LEU A 60 -2.48 26.53 12.18
N THR A 61 -3.44 27.34 11.74
CA THR A 61 -4.45 27.03 10.75
C THR A 61 -4.35 28.01 9.58
N GLU A 62 -4.99 27.69 8.46
CA GLU A 62 -5.02 28.60 7.30
C GLU A 62 -5.64 29.97 7.65
N GLU A 63 -6.64 29.98 8.54
CA GLU A 63 -7.37 31.18 8.93
C GLU A 63 -6.57 32.09 9.88
N ASN A 64 -5.73 31.51 10.75
CA ASN A 64 -4.98 32.27 11.76
C ASN A 64 -3.51 32.51 11.40
N PHE A 65 -3.04 31.98 10.26
CA PHE A 65 -1.62 31.96 9.93
C PHE A 65 -0.99 33.35 9.91
N ASP A 66 -1.62 34.31 9.22
CA ASP A 66 -1.05 35.66 9.06
C ASP A 66 -0.93 36.39 10.41
N GLU A 67 -1.93 36.25 11.28
CA GLU A 67 -1.96 36.88 12.60
C GLU A 67 -0.90 36.26 13.53
N VAL A 68 -0.88 34.93 13.62
CA VAL A 68 0.06 34.19 14.48
C VAL A 68 1.49 34.36 13.96
N TYR A 69 1.71 34.33 12.65
CA TYR A 69 3.04 34.57 12.07
C TYR A 69 3.55 35.98 12.37
N ALA A 70 2.69 37.00 12.27
CA ALA A 70 3.04 38.36 12.65
C ALA A 70 3.38 38.47 14.14
N GLU A 71 2.63 37.81 15.02
CA GLU A 71 2.92 37.73 16.46
C GLU A 71 4.27 37.07 16.71
N LEU A 72 4.55 35.92 16.07
CA LEU A 72 5.81 35.21 16.16
C LEU A 72 6.99 36.05 15.62
N VAL A 73 6.82 36.79 14.54
CA VAL A 73 7.85 37.72 14.03
C VAL A 73 8.09 38.85 15.02
N GLY A 74 7.03 39.42 15.58
CA GLY A 74 7.09 40.48 16.59
C GLY A 74 7.79 40.02 17.87
N GLN A 75 7.60 38.76 18.26
CA GLN A 75 8.31 38.16 19.39
C GLN A 75 9.76 37.81 19.00
N TYR A 76 9.96 36.84 18.10
CA TYR A 76 11.26 36.20 17.92
C TYR A 76 12.23 36.95 17.00
N ALA A 77 11.74 37.78 16.07
CA ALA A 77 12.56 38.43 15.04
C ALA A 77 12.55 39.97 15.13
N GLN A 78 12.28 40.53 16.31
CA GLN A 78 12.34 41.97 16.55
C GLN A 78 13.74 42.50 16.23
N GLU A 79 13.82 43.60 15.48
CA GLU A 79 15.09 44.26 15.22
C GLU A 79 15.70 44.76 16.53
N SER A 80 16.83 44.15 16.91
CA SER A 80 17.61 44.63 18.04
C SER A 80 18.28 45.97 17.68
N ALA A 81 18.36 46.87 18.66
CA ALA A 81 18.99 48.18 18.47
C ALA A 81 20.42 47.99 17.95
N ARG A 82 20.78 48.68 16.87
CA ARG A 82 22.13 48.70 16.29
C ARG A 82 22.77 50.04 16.59
N MET A 83 24.08 50.06 16.75
CA MET A 83 24.83 51.32 16.82
C MET A 83 25.20 51.76 15.42
N GLU A 84 24.94 53.03 15.12
CA GLU A 84 25.45 53.66 13.90
C GLU A 84 26.95 53.81 14.00
N TYR A 85 27.65 53.48 12.91
CA TYR A 85 29.09 53.64 12.86
C TYR A 85 29.44 55.14 12.79
N PRO A 86 30.42 55.61 13.56
CA PRO A 86 30.94 56.96 13.39
C PRO A 86 31.52 57.14 11.98
N SER A 87 31.50 58.37 11.47
CA SER A 87 32.09 58.68 10.17
C SER A 87 33.59 58.39 10.17
N LEU A 88 34.02 57.50 9.29
CA LEU A 88 35.43 57.11 9.15
C LEU A 88 36.23 58.23 8.47
N THR A 89 37.10 58.90 9.23
CA THR A 89 38.15 59.78 8.69
C THR A 89 39.42 58.97 8.52
N VAL A 90 39.80 58.68 7.28
CA VAL A 90 40.98 57.86 6.97
C VAL A 90 41.95 58.67 6.15
N ILE A 91 43.22 58.64 6.52
CA ILE A 91 44.32 59.26 5.78
C ILE A 91 45.06 58.14 5.04
N ASP A 92 45.01 58.19 3.70
CA ASP A 92 45.59 57.16 2.84
C ASP A 92 46.93 57.61 2.25
N GLU A 93 48.01 57.23 2.92
CA GLU A 93 49.36 57.29 2.37
C GLU A 93 49.84 55.87 2.07
N GLY A 94 49.79 55.47 0.79
CA GLY A 94 50.36 54.18 0.37
C GLY A 94 49.56 52.95 0.79
N ARG A 95 48.23 53.03 0.95
CA ARG A 95 47.31 51.95 1.35
C ARG A 95 47.39 51.54 2.82
N LEU A 96 47.85 52.44 3.68
CA LEU A 96 47.96 52.19 5.13
C LEU A 96 46.65 52.44 5.89
N TYR A 97 45.70 53.20 5.31
CA TYR A 97 44.38 53.49 5.88
C TYR A 97 44.41 53.91 7.36
N LEU A 98 45.26 54.88 7.67
CA LEU A 98 45.52 55.31 9.05
C LEU A 98 44.37 56.18 9.58
N ASN A 99 44.04 55.99 10.86
CA ASN A 99 43.20 56.92 11.60
C ASN A 99 44.01 58.21 11.89
N PRO A 100 43.41 59.42 11.95
CA PRO A 100 44.06 60.66 12.38
C PRO A 100 45.11 60.53 13.50
N ASN A 101 44.83 59.76 14.57
CA ASN A 101 45.78 59.56 15.67
C ASN A 101 46.97 58.64 15.29
N GLU A 102 46.74 57.60 14.48
CA GLU A 102 47.82 56.77 13.90
C GLU A 102 48.70 57.58 12.95
N TYR A 103 48.09 58.50 12.18
CA TYR A 103 48.82 59.41 11.31
C TYR A 103 49.65 60.42 12.09
N ALA A 104 49.08 61.04 13.14
CA ALA A 104 49.81 61.97 14.00
C ALA A 104 51.02 61.31 14.68
N GLU A 105 50.90 60.03 15.07
CA GLU A 105 52.02 59.25 15.60
C GLU A 105 53.12 59.05 14.53
N LEU A 106 52.77 58.43 13.40
CA LEU A 106 53.75 57.97 12.40
C LEU A 106 54.28 59.08 11.49
N GLY A 107 53.42 60.04 11.13
CA GLY A 107 53.70 61.11 10.19
C GLY A 107 54.35 62.34 10.83
N ASP A 108 53.89 62.73 12.03
CA ASP A 108 54.29 64.00 12.64
C ASP A 108 55.18 63.82 13.88
N LEU A 109 54.72 63.09 14.89
CA LEU A 109 55.33 63.09 16.23
C LEU A 109 56.59 62.23 16.33
N LEU A 110 56.61 61.03 15.76
CA LEU A 110 57.80 60.16 15.76
C LEU A 110 58.96 60.73 14.93
N PRO A 111 58.73 61.25 13.69
CA PRO A 111 59.80 61.93 12.95
C PRO A 111 60.33 63.16 13.69
N LEU A 112 59.47 63.97 14.31
CA LEU A 112 59.88 65.12 15.11
C LEU A 112 60.75 64.72 16.32
N ALA A 113 60.36 63.66 17.03
CA ALA A 113 61.14 63.12 18.14
C ALA A 113 62.52 62.62 17.68
N ARG A 114 62.58 61.92 16.55
CA ARG A 114 63.82 61.44 15.93
C ARG A 114 64.74 62.60 15.55
N ASP A 115 64.19 63.65 14.95
CA ASP A 115 64.96 64.80 14.49
C ASP A 115 65.56 65.57 15.69
N TYR A 116 64.79 65.80 16.76
CA TYR A 116 65.31 66.37 18.00
C TYR A 116 66.38 65.49 18.67
N GLN A 117 66.20 64.15 18.71
CA GLN A 117 67.22 63.23 19.19
C GLN A 117 68.51 63.30 18.37
N SER A 118 68.41 63.43 17.04
CA SER A 118 69.57 63.56 16.17
C SER A 118 70.35 64.85 16.43
N LEU A 119 69.64 65.96 16.69
CA LEU A 119 70.23 67.25 17.02
C LEU A 119 70.90 67.23 18.40
N ALA A 120 70.24 66.64 19.40
CA ALA A 120 70.81 66.45 20.72
C ALA A 120 72.09 65.58 20.67
N PHE A 121 72.05 64.49 19.91
CA PHE A 121 73.19 63.60 19.68
C PHE A 121 74.38 64.36 19.04
N ALA A 122 74.13 65.10 17.95
CA ALA A 122 75.16 65.86 17.26
C ALA A 122 75.79 66.94 18.16
N LEU A 123 74.98 67.65 18.94
CA LEU A 123 75.47 68.65 19.90
C LEU A 123 76.30 68.01 21.01
N ARG A 124 75.89 66.85 21.53
CA ARG A 124 76.61 66.12 22.59
C ARG A 124 77.93 65.52 22.10
N GLU A 125 78.02 65.12 20.83
CA GLU A 125 79.25 64.60 20.22
C GLU A 125 80.27 65.71 19.94
N ILE A 126 79.81 66.89 19.52
CA ILE A 126 80.70 68.02 19.20
C ILE A 126 81.11 68.80 20.45
N ALA A 127 80.27 68.85 21.49
CA ALA A 127 80.52 69.62 22.72
C ALA A 127 81.92 69.39 23.35
N PRO A 128 82.44 68.15 23.48
CA PRO A 128 83.78 67.90 24.03
C PRO A 128 84.91 68.59 23.26
N SER A 129 84.75 68.82 21.95
CA SER A 129 85.75 69.50 21.13
C SER A 129 85.89 70.99 21.46
N MET A 130 84.82 71.62 21.99
CA MET A 130 84.84 73.03 22.39
C MET A 130 85.56 73.25 23.72
N ALA A 131 85.67 72.22 24.55
CA ALA A 131 86.46 72.25 25.79
C ALA A 131 87.98 72.36 25.55
N LEU A 132 88.44 72.19 24.30
CA LEU A 132 89.83 72.46 23.89
C LEU A 132 90.15 73.96 23.80
N ILE A 133 89.14 74.84 23.80
CA ILE A 133 89.33 76.30 23.84
C ILE A 133 89.63 76.70 25.30
N PRO A 134 90.75 77.40 25.57
CA PRO A 134 91.11 77.78 26.94
C PRO A 134 90.09 78.76 27.54
N ASP A 135 89.89 78.64 28.84
CA ASP A 135 88.99 79.51 29.59
C ASP A 135 89.62 80.86 29.92
N PHE A 136 88.86 81.95 29.73
CA PHE A 136 89.25 83.29 30.15
C PHE A 136 88.47 83.68 31.41
N PRO A 137 89.05 83.53 32.61
CA PRO A 137 88.42 83.97 33.85
C PRO A 137 88.52 85.50 33.99
N ILE A 138 87.38 86.18 34.09
CA ILE A 138 87.30 87.58 34.48
C ILE A 138 86.98 87.64 35.97
N ASN A 139 87.99 88.00 36.77
CA ASN A 139 87.90 88.06 38.22
C ASN A 139 87.49 89.47 38.67
N LEU A 140 86.20 89.70 38.93
CA LEU A 140 85.69 90.96 39.49
C LEU A 140 85.74 90.91 41.03
N HIS A 141 86.90 91.22 41.60
CA HIS A 141 87.02 91.41 43.05
C HIS A 141 86.99 92.90 43.37
N TYR A 142 85.91 93.37 43.97
CA TYR A 142 85.86 94.67 44.65
C TYR A 142 85.43 94.43 46.09
N LEU A 143 86.32 94.70 47.06
CA LEU A 143 86.05 94.61 48.51
C LEU A 143 85.50 93.27 49.01
N GLY A 144 86.13 92.15 48.65
CA GLY A 144 85.92 90.85 49.33
C GLY A 144 84.59 90.14 49.05
N LEU A 145 83.70 90.72 48.24
CA LEU A 145 82.51 90.07 47.68
C LEU A 145 82.63 90.13 46.15
N GLY A 146 83.20 89.09 45.55
CA GLY A 146 83.43 89.01 44.11
C GLY A 146 83.04 87.65 43.54
N GLY A 147 82.34 87.67 42.40
CA GLY A 147 82.03 86.48 41.61
C GLY A 147 83.04 86.31 40.47
N MET A 148 83.31 85.06 40.10
CA MET A 148 84.08 84.72 38.91
C MET A 148 83.13 84.53 37.73
N ILE A 149 83.34 85.25 36.62
CA ILE A 149 82.66 84.98 35.34
C ILE A 149 83.71 84.38 34.40
N VAL A 150 83.50 83.13 34.01
CA VAL A 150 84.38 82.42 33.07
C VAL A 150 83.73 82.43 31.69
N PHE A 151 84.41 82.99 30.70
CA PHE A 151 84.02 82.92 29.29
C PHE A 151 85.08 82.11 28.54
N GLY A 152 84.70 80.98 27.94
CA GLY A 152 85.68 80.02 27.45
C GLY A 152 85.10 78.71 26.93
N GLY A 153 85.97 77.74 26.63
CA GLY A 153 85.60 76.43 26.12
C GLY A 153 84.72 75.61 27.06
N THR A 154 84.85 75.79 28.39
CA THR A 154 83.97 75.11 29.35
C THR A 154 82.55 75.70 29.36
N ALA A 155 82.42 77.02 29.23
CA ALA A 155 81.12 77.69 29.11
C ALA A 155 80.41 77.33 27.79
N LEU A 156 81.15 77.24 26.67
CA LEU A 156 80.63 76.80 25.38
C LEU A 156 80.17 75.34 25.42
N THR A 157 80.98 74.45 26.00
CA THR A 157 80.64 73.03 26.20
C THR A 157 79.38 72.89 27.08
N SER A 158 79.30 73.62 28.20
CA SER A 158 78.16 73.59 29.11
C SER A 158 76.88 74.12 28.44
N ASN A 159 76.97 75.19 27.64
CA ASN A 159 75.83 75.70 26.87
C ASN A 159 75.38 74.74 25.77
N MET A 160 76.31 74.05 25.09
CA MET A 160 76.00 73.02 24.09
C MET A 160 75.37 71.77 24.73
N GLN A 161 75.85 71.35 25.90
CA GLN A 161 75.23 70.27 26.68
C GLN A 161 73.83 70.66 27.15
N THR A 162 73.64 71.88 27.65
CA THR A 162 72.32 72.40 28.03
C THR A 162 71.37 72.45 26.82
N ALA A 163 71.86 72.86 25.65
CA ALA A 163 71.08 72.84 24.41
C ALA A 163 70.72 71.40 23.99
N ALA A 164 71.66 70.45 24.09
CA ALA A 164 71.41 69.04 23.84
C ALA A 164 70.36 68.46 24.82
N ASP A 165 70.41 68.84 26.09
CA ASP A 165 69.44 68.42 27.11
C ASP A 165 68.04 69.03 26.85
N ILE A 166 67.97 70.27 26.34
CA ILE A 166 66.71 70.87 25.88
C ILE A 166 66.13 70.08 24.69
N PHE A 167 66.96 69.72 23.71
CA PHE A 167 66.52 68.93 22.56
C PHE A 167 66.14 67.50 22.96
N ASP A 168 66.85 66.85 23.88
CA ASP A 168 66.46 65.56 24.48
C ASP A 168 65.11 65.68 25.21
N HIS A 169 64.88 66.79 25.94
CA HIS A 169 63.60 67.04 26.58
C HIS A 169 62.47 67.21 25.53
N LEU A 170 62.71 67.96 24.46
CA LEU A 170 61.71 68.15 23.39
C LEU A 170 61.44 66.84 22.65
N ALA A 171 62.46 66.04 22.38
CA ALA A 171 62.32 64.72 21.80
C ALA A 171 61.53 63.77 22.71
N SER A 172 61.81 63.79 24.02
CA SER A 172 61.09 62.99 25.03
C SER A 172 59.62 63.39 25.10
N ARG A 173 59.29 64.68 25.04
CA ARG A 173 57.90 65.16 24.96
C ARG A 173 57.22 64.66 23.68
N ALA A 174 57.83 64.86 22.51
CA ALA A 174 57.27 64.40 21.25
C ALA A 174 57.05 62.87 21.23
N ALA A 175 57.98 62.09 21.81
CA ALA A 175 57.83 60.65 21.96
C ALA A 175 56.72 60.25 22.94
N GLN A 176 56.50 61.01 24.02
CA GLN A 176 55.39 60.79 24.94
C GLN A 176 54.04 61.10 24.28
N ASP A 177 53.96 62.19 23.54
CA ASP A 177 52.76 62.56 22.77
C ASP A 177 52.46 61.53 21.68
N ALA A 178 53.50 61.03 20.98
CA ALA A 178 53.37 59.91 20.06
C ALA A 178 52.81 58.65 20.75
N SER A 179 53.28 58.33 21.96
CA SER A 179 52.74 57.20 22.74
C SER A 179 51.28 57.39 23.15
N ILE A 180 50.84 58.63 23.42
CA ILE A 180 49.44 58.96 23.70
C ILE A 180 48.61 58.79 22.43
N ALA A 181 49.09 59.29 21.28
CA ALA A 181 48.44 59.12 19.97
C ALA A 181 48.29 57.63 19.60
N ALA A 182 49.33 56.82 19.80
CA ALA A 182 49.30 55.38 19.59
C ALA A 182 48.24 54.67 20.44
N LYS A 183 48.20 55.01 21.75
CA LYS A 183 47.25 54.41 22.70
C LYS A 183 45.81 54.82 22.40
N THR A 184 45.57 56.08 22.07
CA THR A 184 44.24 56.59 21.71
C THR A 184 43.74 55.91 20.43
N ALA A 185 44.56 55.82 19.40
CA ALA A 185 44.19 55.11 18.18
C ALA A 185 43.90 53.61 18.42
N SER A 186 44.70 52.94 19.26
CA SER A 186 44.43 51.55 19.65
C SER A 186 43.08 51.37 20.35
N TYR A 187 42.67 52.33 21.18
CA TYR A 187 41.35 52.32 21.81
C TYR A 187 40.22 52.61 20.83
N GLU A 188 40.42 53.52 19.88
CA GLU A 188 39.45 53.82 18.81
C GLU A 188 39.20 52.59 17.94
N ARG A 189 40.26 51.95 17.42
CA ARG A 189 40.14 50.70 16.63
C ARG A 189 39.44 49.59 17.41
N ARG A 190 39.70 49.48 18.70
CA ARG A 190 39.05 48.49 19.58
C ARG A 190 37.57 48.80 19.78
N ALA A 191 37.21 50.07 19.94
CA ALA A 191 35.83 50.50 20.04
C ALA A 191 35.07 50.18 18.75
N ASP A 192 35.67 50.44 17.58
CA ASP A 192 35.09 50.09 16.27
C ASP A 192 34.85 48.57 16.14
N GLU A 193 35.82 47.75 16.56
CA GLU A 193 35.68 46.29 16.56
C GLU A 193 34.56 45.84 17.51
N TRP A 194 34.48 46.39 18.72
CA TRP A 194 33.38 46.09 19.64
C TRP A 194 32.01 46.49 19.08
N MET A 195 31.91 47.63 18.41
CA MET A 195 30.68 48.06 17.73
C MET A 195 30.31 47.10 16.61
N PHE A 196 31.29 46.67 15.81
CA PHE A 196 31.09 45.66 14.77
C PHE A 196 30.58 44.34 15.35
N GLN A 197 31.24 43.79 16.37
CA GLN A 197 30.84 42.54 17.01
C GLN A 197 29.46 42.64 17.68
N SER A 198 29.13 43.78 18.29
CA SER A 198 27.79 44.04 18.84
C SER A 198 26.72 44.05 17.74
N ASN A 199 26.96 44.74 16.63
CA ASN A 199 26.03 44.79 15.50
C ASN A 199 25.90 43.43 14.78
N LEU A 200 26.97 42.64 14.74
CA LEU A 200 26.94 41.27 14.21
C LEU A 200 26.06 40.36 15.08
N ALA A 201 26.27 40.38 16.40
CA ALA A 201 25.45 39.62 17.34
C ALA A 201 23.97 40.04 17.28
N ALA A 202 23.69 41.35 17.12
CA ALA A 202 22.34 41.87 16.91
C ALA A 202 21.65 41.26 15.67
N ARG A 203 22.36 41.17 14.54
CA ARG A 203 21.86 40.53 13.31
C ARG A 203 21.68 39.02 13.48
N GLU A 204 22.61 38.38 14.16
CA GLU A 204 22.55 36.94 14.46
C GLU A 204 21.31 36.60 15.30
N LEU A 205 20.94 37.43 16.27
CA LEU A 205 19.71 37.27 17.05
C LEU A 205 18.45 37.29 16.18
N VAL A 206 18.36 38.22 15.24
CA VAL A 206 17.22 38.28 14.30
C VAL A 206 17.19 37.05 13.38
N GLN A 207 18.36 36.60 12.93
CA GLN A 207 18.48 35.41 12.09
C GLN A 207 18.03 34.14 12.84
N ILE A 208 18.54 33.92 14.06
CA ILE A 208 18.15 32.78 14.90
C ILE A 208 16.65 32.87 15.24
N GLY A 209 16.15 34.08 15.48
CA GLY A 209 14.71 34.36 15.64
C GLY A 209 13.86 33.82 14.50
N ARG A 210 14.21 34.15 13.25
CA ARG A 210 13.52 33.62 12.06
C ARG A 210 13.65 32.10 11.92
N GLN A 211 14.79 31.52 12.30
CA GLN A 211 14.98 30.07 12.31
C GLN A 211 14.08 29.39 13.35
N ILE A 212 13.89 29.98 14.53
CA ILE A 212 12.96 29.49 15.55
C ILE A 212 11.53 29.48 15.01
N ILE A 213 11.09 30.56 14.36
CA ILE A 213 9.75 30.63 13.74
C ILE A 213 9.56 29.50 12.72
N SER A 214 10.53 29.32 11.81
CA SER A 214 10.48 28.24 10.81
C SER A 214 10.44 26.85 11.46
N SER A 215 11.15 26.67 12.58
CA SER A 215 11.18 25.39 13.30
C SER A 215 9.87 25.13 14.05
N LEU A 216 9.23 26.15 14.62
CA LEU A 216 7.90 26.06 15.23
C LEU A 216 6.82 25.67 14.21
N ILE A 217 6.86 26.27 13.01
CA ILE A 217 5.96 25.88 11.92
C ILE A 217 6.17 24.39 11.57
N ARG A 218 7.44 23.94 11.50
CA ARG A 218 7.76 22.53 11.22
C ARG A 218 7.28 21.57 12.32
N GLU A 219 7.36 21.98 13.58
CA GLU A 219 6.79 21.23 14.72
C GLU A 219 5.28 21.01 14.51
N GLN A 220 4.53 22.06 14.12
CA GLN A 220 3.10 21.94 13.85
C GLN A 220 2.80 21.05 12.64
N ILE A 221 3.55 21.18 11.54
CA ILE A 221 3.40 20.33 10.35
C ILE A 221 3.59 18.85 10.73
N THR A 222 4.67 18.53 11.43
CA THR A 222 4.96 17.13 11.82
C THR A 222 3.95 16.57 12.82
N ARG A 223 3.42 17.39 13.73
CA ARG A 223 2.32 17.02 14.62
C ARG A 223 1.04 16.69 13.84
N LEU A 224 0.64 17.56 12.90
CA LEU A 224 -0.53 17.34 12.06
C LEU A 224 -0.38 16.10 11.16
N GLU A 225 0.82 15.84 10.61
CA GLU A 225 1.10 14.61 9.87
C GLU A 225 0.93 13.35 10.75
N TYR A 226 1.36 13.41 12.00
CA TYR A 226 1.17 12.33 12.97
C TYR A 226 -0.32 12.10 13.30
N GLU A 227 -1.07 13.17 13.59
CA GLU A 227 -2.50 13.10 13.88
C GLU A 227 -3.31 12.58 12.68
N ASN A 228 -2.98 13.03 11.47
CA ASN A 228 -3.58 12.53 10.23
C ASN A 228 -3.32 11.03 10.03
N LEU A 229 -2.08 10.58 10.23
CA LEU A 229 -1.75 9.15 10.14
C LEU A 229 -2.53 8.32 11.18
N LYS A 230 -2.72 8.84 12.40
CA LYS A 230 -3.54 8.18 13.42
C LYS A 230 -4.99 8.02 12.95
N ALA A 231 -5.59 9.07 12.38
CA ALA A 231 -6.93 9.00 11.81
C ALA A 231 -7.02 8.01 10.63
N GLN A 232 -6.00 7.94 9.77
CA GLN A 232 -5.96 6.95 8.68
C GLN A 232 -5.88 5.51 9.20
N ILE A 233 -5.16 5.27 10.30
CA ILE A 233 -5.10 3.95 10.94
C ILE A 233 -6.47 3.56 11.49
N GLU A 234 -7.13 4.47 12.21
CA GLU A 234 -8.49 4.26 12.74
C GLU A 234 -9.49 3.93 11.63
N GLN A 235 -9.51 4.71 10.55
CA GLN A 235 -10.36 4.45 9.38
C GLN A 235 -10.05 3.09 8.72
N ALA A 236 -8.77 2.71 8.64
CA ALA A 236 -8.38 1.42 8.09
C ALA A 236 -8.84 0.24 8.98
N GLU A 237 -8.80 0.42 10.31
CA GLU A 237 -9.32 -0.56 11.27
C GLU A 237 -10.84 -0.69 11.17
N GLU A 238 -11.57 0.42 11.06
CA GLU A 238 -13.02 0.40 10.81
C GLU A 238 -13.38 -0.33 9.51
N LEU A 239 -12.63 -0.06 8.43
CA LEU A 239 -12.84 -0.73 7.15
C LEU A 239 -12.56 -2.23 7.24
N LYS A 240 -11.51 -2.63 7.97
CA LYS A 240 -11.20 -4.03 8.23
C LYS A 240 -12.34 -4.69 9.02
N GLN A 241 -12.80 -4.08 10.10
CA GLN A 241 -13.92 -4.60 10.89
C GLN A 241 -15.19 -4.73 10.04
N PHE A 242 -15.48 -3.76 9.18
CA PHE A 242 -16.60 -3.85 8.23
C PHE A 242 -16.44 -5.04 7.27
N LEU A 243 -15.24 -5.25 6.70
CA LEU A 243 -14.98 -6.37 5.79
C LEU A 243 -15.06 -7.74 6.48
N GLU A 244 -14.72 -7.82 7.76
CA GLU A 244 -14.82 -9.04 8.58
C GLU A 244 -16.25 -9.30 9.06
N ALA A 245 -16.99 -8.24 9.44
CA ALA A 245 -18.34 -8.34 9.97
C ALA A 245 -19.43 -8.47 8.90
N LYS A 246 -19.16 -8.05 7.65
CA LYS A 246 -20.16 -8.14 6.58
C LYS A 246 -20.56 -9.60 6.32
N LEU A 247 -21.84 -9.81 6.05
CA LEU A 247 -22.40 -11.12 5.74
C LEU A 247 -21.77 -11.74 4.49
N THR A 248 -21.59 -10.96 3.43
CA THR A 248 -21.02 -11.41 2.14
C THR A 248 -19.49 -11.45 2.20
N GLY A 249 -18.96 -12.15 3.21
CA GLY A 249 -17.54 -12.39 3.41
C GLY A 249 -17.07 -13.72 2.81
N GLU A 250 -15.81 -14.04 3.03
CA GLU A 250 -15.19 -15.27 2.52
C GLU A 250 -15.90 -16.53 3.05
N ALA A 251 -16.20 -16.58 4.35
CA ALA A 251 -16.87 -17.72 4.98
C ALA A 251 -18.23 -18.04 4.34
N PHE A 252 -19.01 -17.01 4.00
CA PHE A 252 -20.29 -17.18 3.32
C PHE A 252 -20.14 -17.79 1.93
N TYR A 253 -19.19 -17.30 1.12
CA TYR A 253 -18.94 -17.85 -0.21
C TYR A 253 -18.36 -19.27 -0.16
N ASN A 254 -17.52 -19.60 0.82
CA ASN A 254 -17.00 -20.95 1.03
C ASN A 254 -18.12 -21.93 1.42
N TRP A 255 -19.01 -21.53 2.33
CA TRP A 255 -20.19 -22.30 2.68
C TRP A 255 -21.09 -22.52 1.46
N MET A 256 -21.42 -21.45 0.73
CA MET A 256 -22.26 -21.50 -0.46
C MET A 256 -21.65 -22.40 -1.55
N GLN A 257 -20.33 -22.31 -1.77
CA GLN A 257 -19.64 -23.17 -2.70
C GLN A 257 -19.76 -24.65 -2.31
N GLY A 258 -19.62 -24.96 -1.02
CA GLY A 258 -19.78 -26.33 -0.50
C GLY A 258 -21.19 -26.88 -0.75
N GLU A 259 -22.21 -26.12 -0.37
CA GLU A 259 -23.61 -26.53 -0.50
C GLU A 259 -24.03 -26.68 -1.97
N LEU A 260 -23.67 -25.71 -2.82
CA LEU A 260 -23.94 -25.77 -4.25
C LEU A 260 -23.22 -26.94 -4.92
N SER A 261 -21.97 -27.22 -4.54
CA SER A 261 -21.22 -28.34 -5.13
C SER A 261 -21.86 -29.69 -4.79
N LYS A 262 -22.36 -29.84 -3.56
CA LYS A 262 -23.08 -31.04 -3.13
C LYS A 262 -24.38 -31.23 -3.91
N LEU A 263 -25.23 -30.20 -3.94
CA LEU A 263 -26.50 -30.23 -4.67
C LEU A 263 -26.29 -30.48 -6.16
N TYR A 264 -25.29 -29.83 -6.76
CA TYR A 264 -24.96 -30.00 -8.17
C TYR A 264 -24.64 -31.46 -8.53
N TYR A 265 -23.86 -32.16 -7.69
CA TYR A 265 -23.55 -33.57 -7.90
C TYR A 265 -24.77 -34.49 -7.72
N GLU A 266 -25.64 -34.21 -6.75
CA GLU A 266 -26.90 -34.95 -6.53
C GLU A 266 -27.85 -34.81 -7.74
N TYR A 267 -28.03 -33.59 -8.26
CA TYR A 267 -28.82 -33.35 -9.46
C TYR A 267 -28.21 -34.02 -10.70
N TYR A 268 -26.89 -33.99 -10.85
CA TYR A 268 -26.21 -34.71 -11.94
C TYR A 268 -26.50 -36.22 -11.90
N LYS A 269 -26.37 -36.85 -10.72
CA LYS A 269 -26.70 -38.28 -10.55
C LYS A 269 -28.14 -38.58 -10.93
N PHE A 270 -29.07 -37.78 -10.44
CA PHE A 270 -30.49 -37.94 -10.75
C PHE A 270 -30.78 -37.83 -12.25
N ALA A 271 -30.21 -36.82 -12.91
CA ALA A 271 -30.36 -36.63 -14.36
C ALA A 271 -29.74 -37.81 -15.14
N PHE A 272 -28.58 -38.29 -14.72
CA PHE A 272 -27.91 -39.44 -15.33
C PHE A 272 -28.73 -40.73 -15.20
N ASP A 273 -29.30 -41.00 -14.02
CA ASP A 273 -30.13 -42.17 -13.80
C ASP A 273 -31.41 -42.15 -14.67
N ILE A 274 -32.04 -40.99 -14.82
CA ILE A 274 -33.18 -40.80 -15.73
C ILE A 274 -32.76 -41.01 -17.19
N ALA A 275 -31.63 -40.46 -17.61
CA ALA A 275 -31.12 -40.63 -18.95
C ALA A 275 -30.85 -42.12 -19.28
N ARG A 276 -30.29 -42.87 -18.33
CA ARG A 276 -30.09 -44.32 -18.50
C ARG A 276 -31.40 -45.10 -18.57
N ARG A 277 -32.42 -44.72 -17.78
CA ARG A 277 -33.76 -45.30 -17.90
C ARG A 277 -34.36 -45.03 -19.27
N ALA A 278 -34.21 -43.81 -19.78
CA ALA A 278 -34.66 -43.44 -21.12
C ALA A 278 -33.98 -44.28 -22.22
N GLU A 279 -32.66 -44.52 -22.10
CA GLU A 279 -31.92 -45.40 -23.01
C GLU A 279 -32.46 -46.84 -22.96
N GLN A 280 -32.70 -47.38 -21.76
CA GLN A 280 -33.27 -48.72 -21.58
C GLN A 280 -34.67 -48.83 -22.19
N THR A 281 -35.53 -47.83 -21.98
CA THR A 281 -36.89 -47.81 -22.55
C THR A 281 -36.84 -47.74 -24.08
N MET A 282 -35.96 -46.92 -24.66
CA MET A 282 -35.76 -46.85 -26.11
C MET A 282 -35.31 -48.19 -26.69
N LYS A 283 -34.34 -48.85 -26.05
CA LYS A 283 -33.85 -50.18 -26.47
C LYS A 283 -34.96 -51.22 -26.38
N HIS A 284 -35.77 -51.18 -25.33
CA HIS A 284 -36.91 -52.08 -25.17
C HIS A 284 -38.05 -51.79 -26.17
N GLU A 285 -38.25 -50.53 -26.56
CA GLU A 285 -39.30 -50.16 -27.52
C GLU A 285 -38.91 -50.49 -28.96
N LEU A 286 -37.67 -50.23 -29.37
CA LEU A 286 -37.22 -50.46 -30.74
C LEU A 286 -36.70 -51.89 -30.97
N MET A 287 -36.07 -52.50 -29.96
CA MET A 287 -35.44 -53.84 -29.97
C MET A 287 -34.73 -54.19 -31.30
N ARG A 288 -33.95 -53.24 -31.82
CA ARG A 288 -33.15 -53.41 -33.04
C ARG A 288 -31.76 -53.91 -32.65
N PRO A 289 -31.20 -54.92 -33.35
CA PRO A 289 -29.85 -55.42 -33.07
C PRO A 289 -28.79 -54.31 -33.24
N GLU A 290 -29.02 -53.37 -34.16
CA GLU A 290 -28.16 -52.20 -34.41
C GLU A 290 -28.03 -51.29 -33.18
N LEU A 291 -29.07 -51.20 -32.34
CA LEU A 291 -29.11 -50.32 -31.17
C LEU A 291 -28.73 -51.02 -29.86
N ASP A 292 -28.85 -52.35 -29.79
CA ASP A 292 -28.56 -53.13 -28.59
C ASP A 292 -27.08 -52.98 -28.18
N GLU A 293 -26.16 -52.92 -29.14
CA GLU A 293 -24.71 -52.78 -28.90
C GLU A 293 -24.26 -51.33 -28.64
N LEU A 294 -25.01 -50.34 -29.13
CA LEU A 294 -24.66 -48.92 -29.00
C LEU A 294 -25.00 -48.40 -27.60
N ALA A 295 -24.01 -47.85 -26.91
CA ALA A 295 -24.22 -47.12 -25.66
C ALA A 295 -24.32 -45.61 -25.95
N PHE A 296 -25.51 -45.03 -25.78
CA PHE A 296 -25.72 -43.60 -25.98
C PHE A 296 -25.27 -42.79 -24.76
N ILE A 297 -25.63 -43.23 -23.55
CA ILE A 297 -25.31 -42.55 -22.30
C ILE A 297 -24.03 -43.14 -21.70
N LYS A 298 -22.97 -42.33 -21.63
CA LYS A 298 -21.64 -42.73 -21.15
C LYS A 298 -21.48 -42.48 -19.65
N PHE A 299 -20.72 -43.31 -18.95
CA PHE A 299 -20.53 -43.16 -17.50
C PHE A 299 -19.68 -41.94 -17.09
N ASN A 300 -18.89 -41.36 -18.02
CA ASN A 300 -17.81 -40.42 -17.69
C ASN A 300 -18.09 -38.96 -18.10
N TYR A 301 -19.25 -38.40 -17.74
CA TYR A 301 -19.50 -36.96 -17.96
C TYR A 301 -18.98 -36.08 -16.82
N TRP A 302 -18.77 -36.65 -15.64
CA TRP A 302 -18.35 -35.90 -14.45
C TRP A 302 -16.83 -35.83 -14.31
N ASP A 303 -16.26 -34.65 -14.53
CA ASP A 303 -14.84 -34.38 -14.26
C ASP A 303 -14.62 -33.88 -12.83
N GLY A 304 -14.08 -34.74 -11.96
CA GLY A 304 -13.76 -34.38 -10.57
C GLY A 304 -12.75 -33.24 -10.44
N GLY A 305 -11.81 -33.10 -11.39
CA GLY A 305 -10.79 -32.05 -11.36
C GLY A 305 -11.36 -30.64 -11.61
N ARG A 306 -12.49 -30.56 -12.30
CA ARG A 306 -13.19 -29.30 -12.63
C ARG A 306 -14.55 -29.18 -11.95
N LYS A 307 -14.75 -29.90 -10.83
CA LYS A 307 -16.01 -29.92 -10.05
C LYS A 307 -17.24 -30.28 -10.90
N GLY A 308 -17.07 -31.08 -11.96
CA GLY A 308 -18.14 -31.54 -12.83
C GLY A 308 -18.74 -30.45 -13.73
N LEU A 309 -18.12 -29.29 -13.86
CA LEU A 309 -18.58 -28.24 -14.78
C LEU A 309 -18.68 -28.78 -16.21
N LEU A 310 -19.72 -28.36 -16.93
CA LEU A 310 -20.05 -28.79 -18.29
C LEU A 310 -20.54 -30.24 -18.47
N SER A 311 -20.74 -30.97 -17.37
CA SER A 311 -21.25 -32.36 -17.43
C SER A 311 -22.69 -32.44 -17.98
N GLY A 312 -23.51 -31.41 -17.71
CA GLY A 312 -24.89 -31.32 -18.21
C GLY A 312 -24.96 -31.13 -19.73
N GLU A 313 -24.08 -30.30 -20.29
CA GLU A 313 -24.00 -30.03 -21.73
C GLU A 313 -23.58 -31.29 -22.50
N ALA A 314 -22.61 -32.03 -21.97
CA ALA A 314 -22.17 -33.30 -22.56
C ALA A 314 -23.29 -34.36 -22.52
N LEU A 315 -23.98 -34.49 -21.38
CA LEU A 315 -25.13 -35.38 -21.26
C LEU A 315 -26.28 -34.99 -22.19
N HIS A 316 -26.56 -33.69 -22.31
CA HIS A 316 -27.60 -33.17 -23.19
C HIS A 316 -27.33 -33.48 -24.66
N LEU A 317 -26.09 -33.35 -25.11
CA LEU A 317 -25.70 -33.69 -26.48
C LEU A 317 -25.93 -35.16 -26.78
N ASP A 318 -25.56 -36.06 -25.86
CA ASP A 318 -25.74 -37.50 -26.05
C ASP A 318 -27.23 -37.91 -25.96
N LEU A 319 -28.04 -37.23 -25.17
CA LEU A 319 -29.50 -37.36 -25.21
C LEU A 319 -30.07 -36.96 -26.58
N LYS A 320 -29.59 -35.88 -27.19
CA LYS A 320 -30.01 -35.48 -28.55
C LYS A 320 -29.59 -36.49 -29.62
N ARG A 321 -28.41 -37.10 -29.48
CA ARG A 321 -27.99 -38.21 -30.36
C ARG A 321 -28.91 -39.43 -30.22
N MET A 322 -29.29 -39.75 -28.98
CA MET A 322 -30.25 -40.83 -28.69
C MET A 322 -31.62 -40.54 -29.30
N GLU A 323 -32.12 -39.30 -29.17
CA GLU A 323 -33.39 -38.85 -29.75
C GLU A 323 -33.39 -38.96 -31.29
N MET A 324 -32.31 -38.52 -31.95
CA MET A 324 -32.15 -38.68 -33.40
C MET A 324 -32.15 -40.16 -33.81
N ALA A 325 -31.37 -40.99 -33.11
CA ALA A 325 -31.32 -42.41 -33.38
C ALA A 325 -32.69 -43.09 -33.17
N TYR A 326 -33.49 -42.64 -32.20
CA TYR A 326 -34.85 -43.11 -32.01
C TYR A 326 -35.71 -42.80 -33.24
N HIS A 327 -35.69 -41.56 -33.73
CA HIS A 327 -36.47 -41.18 -34.92
C HIS A 327 -36.03 -41.91 -36.20
N ASP A 328 -34.74 -42.16 -36.39
CA ASP A 328 -34.22 -42.87 -37.57
C ASP A 328 -34.63 -44.35 -37.60
N HIS A 329 -34.73 -44.99 -36.44
CA HIS A 329 -35.03 -46.42 -36.30
C HIS A 329 -36.49 -46.70 -35.97
N ASN A 330 -37.27 -45.69 -35.56
CA ASN A 330 -38.71 -45.79 -35.37
C ASN A 330 -39.42 -45.80 -36.73
N LYS A 331 -39.43 -46.99 -37.33
CA LYS A 331 -40.09 -47.27 -38.60
C LYS A 331 -41.39 -48.02 -38.33
N ARG A 332 -42.38 -47.82 -39.19
CA ARG A 332 -43.68 -48.50 -39.10
C ARG A 332 -43.50 -50.03 -39.11
N GLU A 333 -44.02 -50.68 -38.08
CA GLU A 333 -44.05 -52.14 -37.98
C GLU A 333 -45.34 -52.72 -38.57
N TYR A 334 -45.32 -54.01 -38.87
CA TYR A 334 -46.51 -54.72 -39.36
C TYR A 334 -47.41 -55.11 -38.19
N GLU A 335 -48.59 -54.52 -38.13
CA GLU A 335 -49.60 -54.86 -37.13
C GLU A 335 -50.44 -56.05 -37.63
N LEU A 336 -50.43 -57.14 -36.87
CA LEU A 336 -51.15 -58.38 -37.19
C LEU A 336 -52.17 -58.69 -36.09
N THR A 337 -53.36 -59.11 -36.48
CA THR A 337 -54.41 -59.57 -35.56
C THR A 337 -54.65 -61.05 -35.76
N LYS A 338 -54.47 -61.84 -34.69
CA LYS A 338 -54.75 -63.29 -34.68
C LYS A 338 -55.82 -63.61 -33.64
N HIS A 339 -56.90 -64.24 -34.08
CA HIS A 339 -57.88 -64.82 -33.17
C HIS A 339 -57.48 -66.25 -32.84
N VAL A 340 -57.33 -66.56 -31.55
CA VAL A 340 -56.97 -67.90 -31.06
C VAL A 340 -58.11 -68.46 -30.23
N SER A 341 -58.72 -69.54 -30.71
CA SER A 341 -59.76 -70.26 -29.99
C SER A 341 -59.15 -71.38 -29.14
N LEU A 342 -59.35 -71.33 -27.82
CA LEU A 342 -58.91 -72.39 -26.91
C LEU A 342 -59.45 -73.77 -27.30
N ARG A 343 -60.69 -73.84 -27.83
CA ARG A 343 -61.29 -75.09 -28.31
C ARG A 343 -60.49 -75.73 -29.45
N GLN A 344 -59.85 -74.94 -30.30
CA GLN A 344 -59.07 -75.42 -31.44
C GLN A 344 -57.62 -75.69 -31.06
N LEU A 345 -57.02 -74.83 -30.23
CA LEU A 345 -55.61 -74.95 -29.84
C LEU A 345 -55.38 -76.07 -28.82
N ASN A 346 -56.17 -76.09 -27.74
CA ASN A 346 -56.00 -77.03 -26.64
C ASN A 346 -57.35 -77.36 -25.98
N PRO A 347 -58.12 -78.32 -26.50
CA PRO A 347 -59.44 -78.65 -25.97
C PRO A 347 -59.40 -79.23 -24.56
N SER A 348 -58.30 -79.90 -24.15
CA SER A 348 -58.17 -80.42 -22.78
C SER A 348 -57.97 -79.27 -21.78
N ALA A 349 -57.24 -78.22 -22.13
CA ALA A 349 -57.12 -77.02 -21.30
C ALA A 349 -58.48 -76.31 -21.12
N LEU A 350 -59.33 -76.27 -22.15
CA LEU A 350 -60.69 -75.71 -22.04
C LEU A 350 -61.60 -76.55 -21.12
N LEU A 351 -61.48 -77.88 -21.16
CA LEU A 351 -62.21 -78.76 -20.24
C LEU A 351 -61.70 -78.57 -18.80
N GLY A 352 -60.39 -78.45 -18.62
CA GLY A 352 -59.78 -78.07 -17.34
C GLY A 352 -60.35 -76.76 -16.82
N LEU A 353 -60.34 -75.71 -17.64
CA LEU A 353 -60.91 -74.40 -17.28
C LEU A 353 -62.37 -74.49 -16.82
N LYS A 354 -63.20 -75.32 -17.47
CA LYS A 354 -64.60 -75.53 -17.08
C LYS A 354 -64.77 -76.35 -15.80
N ALA A 355 -63.87 -77.30 -15.54
CA ALA A 355 -63.98 -78.21 -14.39
C ALA A 355 -63.35 -77.62 -13.11
N THR A 356 -62.22 -76.93 -13.23
CA THR A 356 -61.42 -76.43 -12.10
C THR A 356 -61.46 -74.91 -11.96
N GLY A 357 -61.89 -74.19 -13.00
CA GLY A 357 -61.88 -72.72 -13.03
C GLY A 357 -60.55 -72.09 -13.44
N ALA A 358 -59.50 -72.88 -13.74
CA ALA A 358 -58.21 -72.38 -14.20
C ALA A 358 -57.58 -73.28 -15.26
N CYS A 359 -56.80 -72.70 -16.18
CA CYS A 359 -56.01 -73.45 -17.15
C CYS A 359 -54.75 -72.70 -17.56
N GLU A 360 -53.70 -73.45 -17.90
CA GLU A 360 -52.49 -72.92 -18.53
C GLU A 360 -52.49 -73.27 -20.01
N VAL A 361 -52.14 -72.28 -20.84
CA VAL A 361 -52.12 -72.44 -22.29
C VAL A 361 -50.83 -71.83 -22.82
N THR A 362 -50.13 -72.60 -23.64
CA THR A 362 -48.94 -72.13 -24.37
C THR A 362 -49.34 -71.83 -25.80
N LEU A 363 -49.07 -70.61 -26.26
CA LEU A 363 -49.21 -70.23 -27.67
C LEU A 363 -47.87 -70.54 -28.37
N PRO A 364 -47.79 -71.62 -29.18
CA PRO A 364 -46.54 -71.99 -29.82
C PRO A 364 -46.26 -71.10 -31.03
N GLU A 365 -44.98 -70.93 -31.37
CA GLU A 365 -44.54 -70.07 -32.48
C GLU A 365 -45.18 -70.46 -33.82
N TRP A 366 -45.30 -71.77 -34.09
CA TRP A 366 -45.86 -72.28 -35.34
C TRP A 366 -47.29 -71.79 -35.60
N LEU A 367 -48.06 -71.46 -34.56
CA LEU A 367 -49.42 -70.94 -34.68
C LEU A 367 -49.45 -69.61 -35.45
N PHE A 368 -48.41 -68.80 -35.29
CA PHE A 368 -48.25 -67.51 -35.96
C PHE A 368 -47.55 -67.66 -37.31
N ASP A 369 -46.70 -68.68 -37.49
CA ASP A 369 -46.04 -68.96 -38.76
C ASP A 369 -46.99 -69.46 -39.85
N LEU A 370 -48.08 -70.12 -39.46
CA LEU A 370 -49.13 -70.54 -40.39
C LEU A 370 -49.74 -69.35 -41.16
N ASP A 371 -49.84 -68.19 -40.51
CA ASP A 371 -50.44 -66.99 -41.13
C ASP A 371 -49.39 -66.13 -41.84
N GLY A 372 -48.17 -66.07 -41.31
CA GLY A 372 -47.10 -65.22 -41.82
C GLY A 372 -45.75 -65.93 -41.76
N PRO A 373 -45.41 -66.81 -42.71
CA PRO A 373 -44.18 -67.59 -42.67
C PRO A 373 -42.94 -66.68 -42.76
N GLY A 374 -41.92 -66.97 -41.95
CA GLY A 374 -40.63 -66.26 -42.00
C GLY A 374 -40.60 -64.92 -41.25
N HIS A 375 -41.71 -64.44 -40.69
CA HIS A 375 -41.67 -63.28 -39.80
C HIS A 375 -40.93 -63.64 -38.50
N TYR A 376 -39.97 -62.80 -38.14
CA TYR A 376 -39.27 -62.83 -36.85
C TYR A 376 -39.55 -61.52 -36.11
N MET A 377 -39.12 -61.42 -34.86
CA MET A 377 -39.34 -60.24 -34.01
C MET A 377 -40.82 -59.87 -33.81
N ARG A 378 -41.69 -60.89 -33.69
CA ARG A 378 -43.11 -60.69 -33.38
C ARG A 378 -43.27 -60.31 -31.92
N ARG A 379 -44.02 -59.23 -31.66
CA ARG A 379 -44.27 -58.70 -30.33
C ARG A 379 -45.76 -58.57 -30.10
N ILE A 380 -46.18 -58.83 -28.87
CA ILE A 380 -47.56 -58.64 -28.45
C ILE A 380 -47.75 -57.14 -28.22
N LYS A 381 -48.66 -56.52 -28.99
CA LYS A 381 -49.07 -55.12 -28.78
C LYS A 381 -50.21 -55.03 -27.78
N ASN A 382 -51.20 -55.91 -27.92
CA ASN A 382 -52.37 -55.98 -27.05
C ASN A 382 -52.94 -57.40 -27.09
N VAL A 383 -53.58 -57.83 -26.00
CA VAL A 383 -54.36 -59.06 -25.91
C VAL A 383 -55.73 -58.72 -25.37
N SER A 384 -56.76 -59.12 -26.09
CA SER A 384 -58.15 -59.02 -25.64
C SER A 384 -58.77 -60.41 -25.53
N VAL A 385 -59.66 -60.57 -24.55
CA VAL A 385 -60.31 -61.84 -24.26
C VAL A 385 -61.81 -61.71 -24.53
N SER A 386 -62.33 -62.66 -25.31
CA SER A 386 -63.76 -62.82 -25.55
C SER A 386 -64.20 -64.20 -25.06
N ILE A 387 -65.21 -64.24 -24.20
CA ILE A 387 -65.80 -65.46 -23.65
C ILE A 387 -67.23 -65.56 -24.20
N PRO A 388 -67.45 -66.31 -25.29
CA PRO A 388 -68.78 -66.49 -25.84
C PRO A 388 -69.63 -67.29 -24.85
N SER A 389 -70.50 -66.59 -24.12
CA SER A 389 -71.39 -67.15 -23.11
C SER A 389 -72.74 -66.42 -23.15
N VAL A 390 -73.82 -67.11 -22.79
CA VAL A 390 -75.14 -66.50 -22.65
C VAL A 390 -75.23 -65.98 -21.22
N THR A 391 -75.04 -64.68 -21.05
CA THR A 391 -75.14 -63.99 -19.76
C THR A 391 -76.40 -63.13 -19.71
N GLY A 392 -76.99 -62.99 -18.51
CA GLY A 392 -78.15 -62.13 -18.32
C GLY A 392 -77.78 -60.64 -18.36
N PRO A 393 -78.77 -59.74 -18.48
CA PRO A 393 -78.53 -58.30 -18.38
C PRO A 393 -77.77 -57.96 -17.09
N TYR A 394 -76.80 -57.05 -17.17
CA TYR A 394 -75.98 -56.58 -16.04
C TYR A 394 -75.14 -57.66 -15.32
N THR A 395 -74.93 -58.82 -15.94
CA THR A 395 -74.07 -59.88 -15.37
C THR A 395 -72.64 -59.76 -15.91
N SER A 396 -71.66 -59.54 -15.03
CA SER A 396 -70.25 -59.47 -15.41
C SER A 396 -69.66 -60.86 -15.66
N VAL A 397 -68.78 -60.97 -16.66
CA VAL A 397 -68.00 -62.17 -16.92
C VAL A 397 -66.57 -61.90 -16.50
N ASN A 398 -66.20 -62.43 -15.33
CA ASN A 398 -64.89 -62.19 -14.73
C ASN A 398 -63.95 -63.34 -15.05
N CYS A 399 -62.84 -63.03 -15.72
CA CYS A 399 -61.75 -63.96 -16.00
C CYS A 399 -60.44 -63.19 -15.98
N THR A 400 -59.43 -63.76 -15.32
CA THR A 400 -58.07 -63.23 -15.25
C THR A 400 -57.18 -63.97 -16.24
N LEU A 401 -56.57 -63.25 -17.17
CA LEU A 401 -55.53 -63.76 -18.05
C LEU A 401 -54.18 -63.22 -17.58
N SER A 402 -53.23 -64.11 -17.28
CA SER A 402 -51.89 -63.74 -16.80
C SER A 402 -50.80 -64.26 -17.73
N LEU A 403 -49.86 -63.40 -18.12
CA LEU A 403 -48.69 -63.78 -18.92
C LEU A 403 -47.59 -64.34 -18.00
N LEU A 404 -47.36 -65.66 -18.06
CA LEU A 404 -46.35 -66.33 -17.24
C LEU A 404 -44.93 -66.24 -17.82
N ARG A 405 -44.82 -66.35 -19.15
CA ARG A 405 -43.55 -66.32 -19.88
C ARG A 405 -43.78 -65.81 -21.29
N SER A 406 -42.91 -64.92 -21.75
CA SER A 406 -42.89 -64.47 -23.15
C SER A 406 -41.56 -64.85 -23.81
N THR A 407 -41.61 -65.10 -25.10
CA THR A 407 -40.46 -65.56 -25.90
C THR A 407 -40.50 -64.87 -27.25
N ILE A 408 -39.41 -64.19 -27.61
CA ILE A 408 -39.29 -63.47 -28.87
C ILE A 408 -38.12 -64.04 -29.67
N ARG A 409 -38.34 -64.36 -30.95
CA ARG A 409 -37.27 -64.69 -31.90
C ARG A 409 -36.65 -63.40 -32.44
N LYS A 410 -35.38 -63.13 -32.12
CA LYS A 410 -34.62 -61.95 -32.56
C LYS A 410 -34.04 -62.08 -33.98
N SER A 411 -33.76 -63.30 -34.43
CA SER A 411 -33.07 -63.56 -35.70
C SER A 411 -33.84 -64.52 -36.61
N ALA A 412 -33.86 -64.22 -37.91
CA ALA A 412 -34.44 -65.08 -38.95
C ALA A 412 -33.56 -66.31 -39.29
N LEU A 413 -32.33 -66.37 -38.76
CA LEU A 413 -31.37 -67.41 -39.13
C LEU A 413 -31.79 -68.80 -38.65
N LEU A 414 -31.47 -69.82 -39.45
CA LEU A 414 -31.61 -71.23 -39.09
C LEU A 414 -30.36 -71.67 -38.32
N ALA A 415 -30.52 -72.30 -37.15
CA ALA A 415 -29.45 -73.01 -36.47
C ALA A 415 -29.45 -74.47 -36.96
N ASP A 416 -28.32 -74.97 -37.43
CA ASP A 416 -28.13 -76.33 -37.95
C ASP A 416 -29.24 -76.78 -38.94
N GLY A 417 -29.71 -75.85 -39.78
CA GLY A 417 -30.76 -76.10 -40.77
C GLY A 417 -32.17 -76.31 -40.19
N LYS A 418 -32.38 -76.12 -38.88
CA LYS A 418 -33.69 -76.31 -38.22
C LYS A 418 -34.33 -74.99 -37.79
N TYR A 419 -35.64 -74.91 -38.03
CA TYR A 419 -36.45 -73.75 -37.70
C TYR A 419 -36.76 -73.62 -36.20
N GLY A 420 -37.11 -74.73 -35.55
CA GLY A 420 -37.49 -74.76 -34.14
C GLY A 420 -36.36 -74.34 -33.19
N ARG A 421 -36.76 -73.92 -31.99
CA ARG A 421 -35.84 -73.64 -30.88
C ARG A 421 -35.02 -74.89 -30.53
N GLN A 422 -33.70 -74.73 -30.42
CA GLN A 422 -32.80 -75.82 -30.05
C GLN A 422 -32.33 -75.64 -28.61
N GLY A 423 -32.86 -76.47 -27.70
CA GLY A 423 -32.46 -76.44 -26.29
C GLY A 423 -32.87 -75.16 -25.54
N ARG A 424 -32.31 -75.00 -24.34
CA ARG A 424 -32.62 -73.88 -23.45
C ARG A 424 -31.87 -72.60 -23.83
N GLU A 425 -30.62 -72.74 -24.30
CA GLU A 425 -29.77 -71.62 -24.70
C GLU A 425 -29.66 -71.53 -26.23
N ASP A 426 -30.63 -70.83 -26.83
CA ASP A 426 -30.63 -70.53 -28.27
C ASP A 426 -30.57 -69.01 -28.42
N GLY A 427 -29.43 -68.47 -28.86
CA GLY A 427 -29.21 -67.02 -28.98
C GLY A 427 -30.13 -66.31 -29.98
N ARG A 428 -30.90 -67.06 -30.79
CA ARG A 428 -31.95 -66.51 -31.66
C ARG A 428 -33.21 -66.14 -30.90
N PHE A 429 -33.38 -66.64 -29.68
CA PHE A 429 -34.54 -66.38 -28.83
C PHE A 429 -34.13 -65.58 -27.60
N VAL A 430 -35.02 -64.68 -27.18
CA VAL A 430 -34.93 -64.04 -25.89
C VAL A 430 -36.18 -64.34 -25.10
N ASP A 431 -35.95 -64.90 -23.92
CA ASP A 431 -36.98 -65.25 -22.98
C ASP A 431 -37.15 -64.12 -21.97
N TYR A 432 -38.40 -63.67 -21.80
CA TYR A 432 -38.77 -62.72 -20.77
C TYR A 432 -39.47 -63.49 -19.64
N TYR A 433 -38.77 -63.55 -18.50
CA TYR A 433 -39.25 -64.09 -17.24
C TYR A 433 -39.46 -62.92 -16.28
N GLY A 434 -40.54 -62.15 -16.41
CA GLY A 434 -40.67 -60.93 -15.61
C GLY A 434 -42.08 -60.33 -15.60
N THR A 435 -42.48 -59.90 -14.38
CA THR A 435 -43.75 -59.29 -13.93
C THR A 435 -45.01 -59.95 -14.49
N ILE A 436 -45.83 -60.54 -13.62
CA ILE A 436 -47.14 -61.09 -14.01
C ILE A 436 -48.00 -59.94 -14.54
N GLU A 437 -47.94 -59.72 -15.84
CA GLU A 437 -48.87 -58.86 -16.56
C GLU A 437 -50.19 -59.61 -16.63
N SER A 438 -51.23 -59.00 -16.08
CA SER A 438 -52.55 -59.63 -16.01
C SER A 438 -53.63 -58.68 -16.48
N VAL A 439 -54.61 -59.25 -17.17
CA VAL A 439 -55.81 -58.57 -17.66
C VAL A 439 -57.01 -59.22 -17.01
N VAL A 440 -57.96 -58.41 -16.55
CA VAL A 440 -59.22 -58.87 -15.98
C VAL A 440 -60.36 -58.44 -16.90
N THR A 441 -61.21 -59.41 -17.26
CA THR A 441 -62.42 -59.16 -18.06
C THR A 441 -63.61 -58.80 -17.16
N SER A 442 -64.54 -58.02 -17.68
CA SER A 442 -65.77 -57.60 -16.98
C SER A 442 -67.01 -57.78 -17.85
N SER A 443 -66.94 -57.49 -19.15
CA SER A 443 -68.01 -57.72 -20.12
C SER A 443 -67.90 -59.11 -20.76
N GLY A 444 -66.69 -59.64 -20.87
CA GLY A 444 -66.39 -60.88 -21.57
C GLY A 444 -66.46 -60.77 -23.09
N ASN A 445 -66.53 -59.56 -23.66
CA ASN A 445 -66.56 -59.32 -25.10
C ASN A 445 -65.44 -58.38 -25.54
N ASN A 446 -64.35 -58.94 -26.06
CA ASN A 446 -63.17 -58.22 -26.55
C ASN A 446 -62.55 -57.29 -25.48
N ASP A 447 -62.55 -57.73 -24.23
CA ASP A 447 -62.03 -56.97 -23.10
C ASP A 447 -60.50 -57.04 -23.05
N SER A 448 -59.83 -55.90 -22.95
CA SER A 448 -58.38 -55.78 -22.76
C SER A 448 -57.97 -55.37 -21.34
N GLY A 449 -58.91 -55.26 -20.41
CA GLY A 449 -58.64 -54.86 -19.01
C GLY A 449 -58.27 -53.39 -18.81
N MET A 450 -58.53 -52.55 -19.82
CA MET A 450 -58.40 -51.10 -19.79
C MET A 450 -59.79 -50.50 -20.06
N PHE A 451 -60.07 -49.32 -19.50
CA PHE A 451 -61.32 -48.60 -19.71
C PHE A 451 -61.25 -47.64 -20.89
#